data_AF-A0A523GZR6-F1
#
_entry.id   AF-A0A523GZR6-F1
#
_cell.length_a   1.000
_cell.length_b   1.000
_cell.length_c   1.000
_cell.angle_alpha   90.00
_cell.angle_beta   90.00
_cell.angle_gamma   90.00
#
_symmetry.space_group_name_H-M   'P 1'
#
loop_
_entity.id
_entity.type
_entity.pdbx_description
1 polymer ?
#
loop_
_entity_poly.entity_id
_entity_poly.type
_entity_poly.pdbx_seq_one_letter_code
_entity_poly.pdbx_strand_id
1 'polypeptide(L)'
;MNRNYYYILMLSFFLSGFLMGQDYERIDATIELYPTNFSSAEELSKLISRDFTSEEEKVRAIYTWIIRNVAYDPDEYKQFNYNFKNYRERNAKEEITRKKVIQRTLKKGIAVCEGYAMLFERLCELQSISNYLVRGDIKSNFNDIGRPFKKVHMWNVAMIDGQTFLFDATWGAGKYDGKFIREPSYFYYKTPPEQLIKTHYPHLQEDTFLTEIFTREDFVAIPLLINENLLLSDIESPSLGVISSSDEDGMINFRIRNIVPSTISYSFGNEKKAITFSEIDGGIQFSVPIVLGKENLLIYFDDEPALGYKVK
;
A
#
# COMPACT_ATOMS: atom_id res chain seq x y z
N MET A 1 -9.81 -31.68 -41.21
CA MET A 1 -10.26 -31.58 -39.81
C MET A 1 -9.26 -30.77 -39.02
N ASN A 2 -9.71 -29.59 -38.61
CA ASN A 2 -9.27 -28.66 -37.56
C ASN A 2 -7.88 -28.85 -36.93
N ARG A 3 -6.98 -27.92 -37.23
CA ARG A 3 -5.94 -27.46 -36.30
C ARG A 3 -5.46 -26.09 -36.76
N ASN A 4 -6.01 -25.01 -36.20
CA ASN A 4 -5.44 -23.63 -36.22
C ASN A 4 -6.42 -22.61 -35.59
N TYR A 5 -6.67 -22.70 -34.28
CA TYR A 5 -7.43 -21.66 -33.55
C TYR A 5 -6.76 -21.17 -32.26
N TYR A 6 -5.50 -21.53 -31.97
CA TYR A 6 -4.87 -21.19 -30.68
C TYR A 6 -3.95 -19.97 -30.68
N TYR A 7 -3.74 -19.27 -31.81
CA TYR A 7 -2.83 -18.13 -31.88
C TYR A 7 -3.48 -16.73 -31.79
N ILE A 8 -4.81 -16.63 -31.72
CA ILE A 8 -5.51 -15.32 -31.71
C ILE A 8 -5.82 -14.84 -30.27
N LEU A 9 -5.75 -15.71 -29.25
CA LEU A 9 -6.12 -15.31 -27.88
C LEU A 9 -5.02 -14.60 -27.09
N MET A 10 -3.75 -14.70 -27.50
CA MET A 10 -2.62 -14.07 -26.80
C MET A 10 -2.30 -12.64 -27.28
N LEU A 11 -2.84 -12.21 -28.43
CA LEU A 11 -2.62 -10.85 -28.95
C LEU A 11 -3.61 -9.83 -28.36
N SER A 12 -4.74 -10.28 -27.81
CA SER A 12 -5.79 -9.39 -27.26
C SER A 12 -5.46 -8.85 -25.87
N PHE A 13 -4.73 -9.60 -25.04
CA PHE A 13 -4.37 -9.18 -23.67
C PHE A 13 -3.27 -8.10 -23.64
N PHE A 14 -2.35 -8.11 -24.61
CA PHE A 14 -1.33 -7.07 -24.73
C PHE A 14 -1.88 -5.75 -25.27
N LEU A 15 -2.88 -5.79 -26.17
CA LEU A 15 -3.52 -4.58 -26.68
C LEU A 15 -4.36 -3.85 -25.62
N SER A 16 -5.06 -4.59 -24.75
CA SER A 16 -5.91 -3.98 -23.71
C SER A 16 -5.10 -3.24 -22.64
N GLY A 17 -3.95 -3.79 -22.24
CA GLY A 17 -3.05 -3.13 -21.27
C GLY A 17 -2.46 -1.82 -21.81
N PHE A 18 -2.07 -1.80 -23.10
CA PHE A 18 -1.55 -0.61 -23.75
C PHE A 18 -2.61 0.49 -23.90
N LEU A 19 -3.85 0.12 -24.22
CA LEU A 19 -4.98 1.06 -24.31
C LEU A 19 -5.35 1.65 -22.93
N MET A 20 -5.35 0.85 -21.87
CA MET A 20 -5.59 1.36 -20.51
C MET A 20 -4.49 2.32 -20.04
N GLY A 21 -3.22 2.04 -20.37
CA GLY A 21 -2.10 2.94 -20.05
C GLY A 21 -2.22 4.32 -20.70
N GLN A 22 -2.56 4.36 -22.00
CA GLN A 22 -2.80 5.63 -22.70
C GLN A 22 -3.99 6.42 -22.15
N ASP A 23 -5.01 5.73 -21.65
CA ASP A 23 -6.18 6.37 -21.06
C ASP A 23 -5.85 6.99 -19.68
N TYR A 24 -5.05 6.30 -18.85
CA TYR A 24 -4.59 6.86 -17.57
C TYR A 24 -3.73 8.11 -17.74
N GLU A 25 -2.82 8.15 -18.70
CA GLU A 25 -2.02 9.36 -18.97
C GLU A 25 -2.91 10.55 -19.34
N ARG A 26 -3.95 10.32 -20.15
CA ARG A 26 -4.94 11.36 -20.51
C ARG A 26 -5.71 11.86 -19.30
N ILE A 27 -6.19 10.95 -18.44
CA ILE A 27 -6.91 11.30 -17.21
C ILE A 27 -6.01 12.12 -16.30
N ASP A 28 -4.78 11.66 -16.09
CA ASP A 28 -3.83 12.29 -15.18
C ASP A 28 -3.46 13.70 -15.66
N ALA A 29 -3.19 13.87 -16.96
CA ALA A 29 -2.93 15.18 -17.57
C ALA A 29 -4.13 16.13 -17.46
N THR A 30 -5.35 15.61 -17.56
CA THR A 30 -6.57 16.42 -17.38
C THR A 30 -6.70 16.90 -15.93
N ILE A 31 -6.43 16.02 -14.97
CA ILE A 31 -6.46 16.35 -13.54
C ILE A 31 -5.40 17.38 -13.13
N GLU A 32 -4.24 17.40 -13.78
CA GLU A 32 -3.21 18.43 -13.55
C GLU A 32 -3.69 19.85 -13.85
N LEU A 33 -4.73 20.00 -14.69
CA LEU A 33 -5.33 21.29 -15.01
C LEU A 33 -6.40 21.74 -14.01
N TYR A 34 -6.80 20.88 -13.06
CA TYR A 34 -7.79 21.23 -12.06
C TYR A 34 -7.21 22.16 -10.98
N PRO A 35 -8.06 22.96 -10.30
CA PRO A 35 -7.66 23.62 -9.07
C PRO A 35 -7.09 22.62 -8.04
N THR A 36 -6.08 23.07 -7.30
CA THR A 36 -5.42 22.26 -6.25
C THR A 36 -6.19 22.25 -4.93
N ASN A 37 -7.28 23.01 -4.83
CA ASN A 37 -8.18 23.06 -3.68
C ASN A 37 -9.61 23.39 -4.13
N PHE A 38 -10.60 22.99 -3.33
CA PHE A 38 -12.02 23.21 -3.59
C PHE A 38 -12.77 23.62 -2.32
N SER A 39 -13.90 24.31 -2.49
CA SER A 39 -14.74 24.69 -1.36
C SER A 39 -15.59 23.55 -0.84
N SER A 40 -15.92 22.58 -1.71
CA SER A 40 -16.69 21.38 -1.39
C SER A 40 -16.34 20.21 -2.31
N ALA A 41 -16.68 18.98 -1.88
CA ALA A 41 -16.45 17.78 -2.67
C ALA A 41 -17.31 17.77 -3.93
N GLU A 42 -18.49 18.39 -3.87
CA GLU A 42 -19.43 18.50 -4.98
C GLU A 42 -18.86 19.33 -6.15
N GLU A 43 -18.02 20.34 -5.89
CA GLU A 43 -17.35 21.11 -6.95
C GLU A 43 -16.36 20.26 -7.73
N LEU A 44 -15.46 19.56 -7.03
CA LEU A 44 -14.51 18.64 -7.65
C LEU A 44 -15.24 17.50 -8.38
N SER A 45 -16.26 16.92 -7.74
CA SER A 45 -17.09 15.87 -8.32
C SER A 45 -17.76 16.29 -9.62
N LYS A 46 -18.24 17.54 -9.72
CA LYS A 46 -18.85 18.05 -10.96
C LYS A 46 -17.86 18.16 -12.11
N LEU A 47 -16.62 18.56 -11.84
CA LEU A 47 -15.57 18.58 -12.87
C LEU A 47 -15.26 17.16 -13.34
N ILE A 48 -15.10 16.22 -12.40
CA ILE A 48 -14.88 14.80 -12.71
C ILE A 48 -16.02 14.25 -13.58
N SER A 49 -17.28 14.48 -13.23
CA SER A 49 -18.43 14.00 -14.04
C SER A 49 -18.58 14.70 -15.39
N ARG A 50 -18.00 15.89 -15.57
CA ARG A 50 -17.98 16.61 -16.85
C ARG A 50 -16.97 15.96 -17.81
N ASP A 51 -15.79 15.62 -17.30
CA ASP A 51 -14.65 15.21 -18.12
C ASP A 51 -14.53 13.69 -18.29
N PHE A 52 -15.14 12.91 -17.40
CA PHE A 52 -15.02 11.45 -17.36
C PHE A 52 -16.38 10.76 -17.25
N THR A 53 -16.50 9.60 -17.90
CA THR A 53 -17.79 8.92 -18.05
C THR A 53 -17.84 7.57 -17.34
N SER A 54 -16.82 6.73 -17.55
CA SER A 54 -16.73 5.40 -16.95
C SER A 54 -16.37 5.45 -15.47
N GLU A 55 -16.70 4.39 -14.73
CA GLU A 55 -16.29 4.26 -13.33
C GLU A 55 -14.76 4.26 -13.20
N GLU A 56 -14.06 3.54 -14.08
CA GLU A 56 -12.59 3.48 -14.09
C GLU A 56 -11.96 4.87 -14.24
N GLU A 57 -12.38 5.66 -15.24
CA GLU A 57 -11.85 7.01 -15.44
C GLU A 57 -12.11 7.90 -14.22
N LYS A 58 -13.32 7.81 -13.64
CA LYS A 58 -13.71 8.60 -12.47
C LYS A 58 -12.90 8.23 -11.23
N VAL A 59 -12.70 6.94 -10.94
CA VAL A 59 -11.91 6.52 -9.79
C VAL A 59 -10.44 6.89 -9.97
N ARG A 60 -9.88 6.72 -11.18
CA ARG A 60 -8.53 7.20 -11.50
C ARG A 60 -8.40 8.70 -11.26
N ALA A 61 -9.35 9.49 -11.76
CA ALA A 61 -9.39 10.93 -11.61
C ALA A 61 -9.45 11.37 -10.13
N ILE A 62 -10.30 10.72 -9.33
CA ILE A 62 -10.41 10.94 -7.87
C ILE A 62 -9.08 10.66 -7.19
N TYR A 63 -8.51 9.47 -7.42
CA TYR A 63 -7.27 9.04 -6.81
C TYR A 63 -6.11 9.99 -7.17
N THR A 64 -5.94 10.26 -8.47
CA THR A 64 -4.91 11.16 -9.00
C THR A 64 -5.00 12.55 -8.38
N TRP A 65 -6.21 13.12 -8.27
CA TRP A 65 -6.36 14.44 -7.68
C TRP A 65 -5.92 14.44 -6.22
N ILE A 66 -6.32 13.42 -5.44
CA ILE A 66 -5.99 13.34 -4.01
C ILE A 66 -4.47 13.22 -3.80
N ILE A 67 -3.81 12.26 -4.44
CA ILE A 67 -2.37 11.99 -4.21
C ILE A 67 -1.47 13.17 -4.61
N ARG A 68 -1.93 13.99 -5.56
CA ARG A 68 -1.19 15.15 -6.07
C ARG A 68 -1.43 16.42 -5.26
N ASN A 69 -2.61 16.57 -4.66
CA ASN A 69 -3.03 17.84 -4.06
C ASN A 69 -3.11 17.83 -2.53
N VAL A 70 -3.17 16.66 -1.89
CA VAL A 70 -3.24 16.56 -0.42
C VAL A 70 -1.87 16.18 0.14
N ALA A 71 -1.37 16.94 1.11
CA ALA A 71 -0.11 16.69 1.81
C ALA A 71 -0.34 16.04 3.17
N TYR A 72 0.52 15.09 3.56
CA TYR A 72 0.40 14.46 4.87
C TYR A 72 0.87 15.43 5.96
N ASP A 73 0.02 15.70 6.96
CA ASP A 73 0.36 16.58 8.07
C ASP A 73 -0.10 15.96 9.41
N PRO A 74 0.83 15.41 10.23
CA PRO A 74 0.50 14.83 11.52
C PRO A 74 -0.20 15.78 12.49
N ASP A 75 -0.04 17.11 12.34
CA ASP A 75 -0.71 18.08 13.20
C ASP A 75 -2.23 18.14 12.99
N GLU A 76 -2.73 17.55 11.90
CA GLU A 76 -4.16 17.41 11.64
C GLU A 76 -4.85 16.51 12.68
N TYR A 77 -4.15 15.57 13.33
CA TYR A 77 -4.70 14.81 14.46
C TYR A 77 -5.13 15.71 15.62
N LYS A 78 -4.53 16.90 15.78
CA LYS A 78 -4.84 17.85 16.86
C LYS A 78 -6.09 18.68 16.56
N GLN A 79 -6.54 18.73 15.30
CA GLN A 79 -7.63 19.61 14.87
C GLN A 79 -9.02 19.04 15.18
N PHE A 80 -9.13 17.73 15.37
CA PHE A 80 -10.41 17.04 15.54
C PHE A 80 -10.45 16.28 16.87
N ASN A 81 -11.46 16.58 17.69
CA ASN A 81 -11.66 15.93 18.96
C ASN A 81 -12.50 14.66 18.77
N TYR A 82 -11.89 13.50 19.00
CA TYR A 82 -12.55 12.19 18.93
C TYR A 82 -13.12 11.72 20.30
N ASN A 83 -13.27 12.61 21.28
CA ASN A 83 -13.88 12.27 22.57
C ASN A 83 -15.41 12.25 22.50
N PHE A 84 -16.01 11.15 22.95
CA PHE A 84 -17.47 10.93 22.98
C PHE A 84 -17.89 10.42 24.35
N LYS A 85 -19.06 10.86 24.87
CA LYS A 85 -19.58 10.37 26.17
C LYS A 85 -20.43 9.11 26.03
N ASN A 86 -21.03 8.87 24.87
CA ASN A 86 -21.83 7.67 24.57
C ASN A 86 -21.96 7.39 23.06
N TYR A 87 -22.52 6.22 22.71
CA TYR A 87 -22.67 5.72 21.34
C TYR A 87 -23.58 6.58 20.43
N ARG A 88 -24.62 7.22 20.98
CA ARG A 88 -25.53 8.06 20.18
C ARG A 88 -24.89 9.40 19.81
N GLU A 89 -24.16 9.98 20.76
CA GLU A 89 -23.34 11.18 20.55
C GLU A 89 -22.18 10.88 19.58
N ARG A 90 -21.61 9.67 19.63
CA ARG A 90 -20.59 9.19 18.70
C ARG A 90 -21.07 9.25 17.25
N ASN A 91 -22.18 8.59 16.90
CA ASN A 91 -22.60 8.52 15.50
C ASN A 91 -22.95 9.89 14.89
N ALA A 92 -23.64 10.76 15.65
CA ALA A 92 -23.99 12.10 15.17
C ALA A 92 -22.78 13.04 15.07
N LYS A 93 -21.82 12.95 16.00
CA LYS A 93 -20.57 13.71 15.92
C LYS A 93 -19.63 13.17 14.87
N GLU A 94 -19.61 11.86 14.62
CA GLU A 94 -18.79 11.24 13.58
C GLU A 94 -19.15 11.78 12.19
N GLU A 95 -20.44 11.94 11.85
CA GLU A 95 -20.84 12.53 10.57
C GLU A 95 -20.41 14.00 10.43
N ILE A 96 -20.62 14.81 11.48
CA ILE A 96 -20.22 16.23 11.49
C ILE A 96 -18.69 16.34 11.38
N THR A 97 -17.95 15.53 12.14
CA THR A 97 -16.49 15.51 12.10
C THR A 97 -16.00 15.06 10.72
N ARG A 98 -16.58 14.01 10.13
CA ARG A 98 -16.26 13.55 8.77
C ARG A 98 -16.45 14.66 7.74
N LYS A 99 -17.58 15.38 7.78
CA LYS A 99 -17.81 16.55 6.89
C LYS A 99 -16.74 17.63 7.07
N LYS A 100 -16.36 17.94 8.31
CA LYS A 100 -15.31 18.94 8.61
C LYS A 100 -13.92 18.48 8.14
N VAL A 101 -13.59 17.21 8.33
CA VAL A 101 -12.34 16.60 7.86
C VAL A 101 -12.26 16.71 6.34
N ILE A 102 -13.27 16.22 5.61
CA ILE A 102 -13.34 16.29 4.14
C ILE A 102 -13.20 17.74 3.65
N GLN A 103 -13.96 18.67 4.24
CA GLN A 103 -13.90 20.07 3.85
C GLN A 103 -12.52 20.68 4.12
N ARG A 104 -11.88 20.32 5.24
CA ARG A 104 -10.53 20.81 5.56
C ARG A 104 -9.49 20.24 4.60
N THR A 105 -9.54 18.93 4.31
CA THR A 105 -8.68 18.27 3.31
C THR A 105 -8.75 19.00 1.98
N LEU A 106 -9.96 19.27 1.47
CA LEU A 106 -10.16 19.95 0.19
C LEU A 106 -9.68 21.40 0.17
N LYS A 107 -9.94 22.17 1.24
CA LYS A 107 -9.62 23.59 1.29
C LYS A 107 -8.15 23.86 1.59
N LYS A 108 -7.52 23.03 2.41
CA LYS A 108 -6.15 23.23 2.88
C LYS A 108 -5.14 22.37 2.12
N GLY A 109 -5.57 21.30 1.45
CA GLY A 109 -4.66 20.36 0.82
C GLY A 109 -3.75 19.66 1.82
N ILE A 110 -4.21 19.45 3.06
CA ILE A 110 -3.47 18.75 4.12
C ILE A 110 -4.41 17.78 4.85
N ALA A 111 -3.89 16.63 5.26
CA ALA A 111 -4.63 15.63 6.03
C ALA A 111 -3.71 14.59 6.68
N VAL A 112 -4.26 13.84 7.63
CA VAL A 112 -3.80 12.49 8.02
C VAL A 112 -4.60 11.43 7.27
N CYS A 113 -4.31 10.14 7.44
CA CYS A 113 -4.93 9.05 6.66
C CYS A 113 -6.47 9.12 6.63
N GLU A 114 -7.12 9.55 7.71
CA GLU A 114 -8.56 9.76 7.72
C GLU A 114 -9.06 10.78 6.70
N GLY A 115 -8.35 11.88 6.50
CA GLY A 115 -8.77 12.90 5.54
C GLY A 115 -8.60 12.45 4.10
N TYR A 116 -7.60 11.62 3.78
CA TYR A 116 -7.46 11.00 2.47
C TYR A 116 -8.59 10.02 2.20
N ALA A 117 -8.77 9.05 3.10
CA ALA A 117 -9.70 7.95 2.88
C ALA A 117 -11.17 8.41 2.87
N MET A 118 -11.55 9.32 3.77
CA MET A 118 -12.91 9.89 3.79
C MET A 118 -13.19 10.78 2.57
N LEU A 119 -12.17 11.48 2.03
CA LEU A 119 -12.34 12.28 0.82
C LEU A 119 -12.52 11.38 -0.41
N PHE A 120 -11.70 10.34 -0.55
CA PHE A 120 -11.84 9.34 -1.61
C PHE A 120 -13.25 8.73 -1.59
N GLU A 121 -13.68 8.25 -0.42
CA GLU A 121 -15.01 7.66 -0.24
C GLU A 121 -16.12 8.63 -0.64
N ARG A 122 -16.05 9.89 -0.17
CA ARG A 122 -17.06 10.91 -0.47
C ARG A 122 -17.14 11.23 -1.97
N LEU A 123 -16.00 11.27 -2.66
CA LEU A 123 -15.98 11.52 -4.10
C LEU A 123 -16.53 10.32 -4.89
N CYS A 124 -16.21 9.08 -4.50
CA CYS A 124 -16.80 7.88 -5.08
C CYS A 124 -18.33 7.84 -4.87
N GLU A 125 -18.81 8.13 -3.66
CA GLU A 125 -20.24 8.24 -3.35
C GLU A 125 -20.96 9.24 -4.29
N LEU A 126 -20.36 10.42 -4.50
CA LEU A 126 -20.91 11.45 -5.39
C LEU A 126 -20.94 11.02 -6.87
N GLN A 127 -20.05 10.10 -7.26
CA GLN A 127 -20.05 9.47 -8.59
C GLN A 127 -20.95 8.22 -8.66
N SER A 128 -21.67 7.89 -7.59
CA SER A 128 -22.48 6.65 -7.45
C SER A 128 -21.67 5.36 -7.54
N ILE A 129 -20.40 5.40 -7.12
CA ILE A 129 -19.48 4.26 -7.12
C ILE A 129 -19.48 3.61 -5.72
N SER A 130 -19.80 2.31 -5.65
CA SER A 130 -19.84 1.58 -4.39
C SER A 130 -18.46 1.49 -3.76
N ASN A 131 -18.34 1.87 -2.49
CA ASN A 131 -17.06 1.93 -1.81
C ASN A 131 -17.26 1.99 -0.28
N TYR A 132 -16.21 1.71 0.48
CA TYR A 132 -16.22 1.84 1.94
C TYR A 132 -14.82 2.03 2.52
N LEU A 133 -14.77 2.49 3.78
CA LEU A 133 -13.53 2.67 4.55
C LEU A 133 -13.09 1.36 5.20
N VAL A 134 -11.79 1.06 5.09
CA VAL A 134 -11.14 -0.05 5.80
C VAL A 134 -10.20 0.52 6.84
N ARG A 135 -10.35 0.09 8.10
CA ARG A 135 -9.41 0.41 9.18
C ARG A 135 -8.52 -0.78 9.46
N GLY A 136 -7.23 -0.56 9.72
CA GLY A 136 -6.31 -1.65 10.00
C GLY A 136 -4.94 -1.19 10.50
N ASP A 137 -4.00 -2.11 10.39
CA ASP A 137 -2.62 -1.95 10.79
C ASP A 137 -1.73 -1.76 9.56
N ILE A 138 -0.59 -1.09 9.77
CA ILE A 138 0.47 -0.94 8.78
C ILE A 138 1.82 -1.36 9.35
N LYS A 139 2.68 -1.88 8.49
CA LYS A 139 4.04 -2.29 8.83
C LYS A 139 5.02 -1.73 7.81
N SER A 140 5.91 -0.85 8.27
CA SER A 140 6.90 -0.17 7.43
C SER A 140 8.28 -0.07 8.08
N ASN A 141 8.43 -0.43 9.36
CA ASN A 141 9.64 -0.18 10.14
C ASN A 141 10.03 -1.41 10.97
N PHE A 142 11.29 -1.56 11.35
CA PHE A 142 11.75 -2.72 12.14
C PHE A 142 11.03 -2.89 13.48
N ASN A 143 10.58 -1.78 14.08
CA ASN A 143 9.81 -1.80 15.32
C ASN A 143 8.39 -2.36 15.17
N ASP A 144 7.91 -2.50 13.93
CA ASP A 144 6.63 -3.14 13.63
C ASP A 144 6.74 -4.66 13.57
N ILE A 145 7.96 -5.21 13.49
CA ILE A 145 8.17 -6.66 13.47
C ILE A 145 7.94 -7.23 14.87
N GLY A 146 6.97 -8.13 14.99
CA GLY A 146 6.61 -8.84 16.22
C GLY A 146 5.92 -7.99 17.27
N ARG A 147 5.43 -6.79 16.93
CA ARG A 147 4.63 -5.97 17.85
C ARG A 147 3.16 -6.40 17.86
N PRO A 148 2.38 -6.05 18.89
CA PRO A 148 0.93 -6.24 18.86
C PRO A 148 0.27 -5.49 17.70
N PHE A 149 -0.81 -6.07 17.16
CA PHE A 149 -1.65 -5.46 16.13
C PHE A 149 -2.26 -4.12 16.60
N LYS A 150 -2.28 -3.11 15.73
CA LYS A 150 -2.81 -1.77 16.02
C LYS A 150 -3.71 -1.26 14.89
N LYS A 151 -4.81 -0.60 15.23
CA LYS A 151 -5.68 0.05 14.23
C LYS A 151 -5.24 1.49 13.99
N VAL A 152 -4.11 1.66 13.32
CA VAL A 152 -3.40 2.95 13.18
C VAL A 152 -3.55 3.58 11.80
N HIS A 153 -4.16 2.89 10.84
CA HIS A 153 -4.31 3.37 9.48
C HIS A 153 -5.72 3.15 8.91
N MET A 154 -6.05 3.91 7.87
CA MET A 154 -7.33 3.82 7.17
C MET A 154 -7.15 4.06 5.67
N TRP A 155 -7.79 3.22 4.87
CA TRP A 155 -7.75 3.22 3.41
C TRP A 155 -9.12 2.84 2.85
N ASN A 156 -9.22 2.57 1.54
CA ASN A 156 -10.50 2.35 0.87
C ASN A 156 -10.55 1.03 0.11
N VAL A 157 -11.76 0.49 0.03
CA VAL A 157 -12.19 -0.48 -0.98
C VAL A 157 -13.21 0.22 -1.87
N ALA A 158 -13.11 0.05 -3.18
CA ALA A 158 -14.13 0.50 -4.13
C ALA A 158 -14.41 -0.58 -5.17
N MET A 159 -15.64 -0.58 -5.67
CA MET A 159 -16.09 -1.48 -6.72
C MET A 159 -16.14 -0.73 -8.04
N ILE A 160 -15.45 -1.23 -9.05
CA ILE A 160 -15.42 -0.67 -10.41
C ILE A 160 -15.93 -1.76 -11.35
N ASP A 161 -17.00 -1.47 -12.09
CA ASP A 161 -17.63 -2.40 -13.04
C ASP A 161 -17.93 -3.78 -12.42
N GLY A 162 -18.36 -3.78 -11.14
CA GLY A 162 -18.70 -4.99 -10.38
C GLY A 162 -17.51 -5.76 -9.79
N GLN A 163 -16.28 -5.27 -9.93
CA GLN A 163 -15.08 -5.87 -9.35
C GLN A 163 -14.54 -5.04 -8.19
N THR A 164 -14.09 -5.72 -7.13
CA THR A 164 -13.57 -5.07 -5.91
C THR A 164 -12.08 -4.77 -6.05
N PHE A 165 -11.69 -3.54 -5.68
CA PHE A 165 -10.30 -3.09 -5.72
C PHE A 165 -9.90 -2.35 -4.44
N LEU A 166 -8.62 -2.40 -4.10
CA LEU A 166 -8.02 -1.80 -2.92
C LEU A 166 -7.27 -0.51 -3.26
N PHE A 167 -7.43 0.53 -2.44
CA PHE A 167 -6.82 1.84 -2.65
C PHE A 167 -6.27 2.41 -1.35
N ASP A 168 -5.04 2.93 -1.38
CA ASP A 168 -4.54 3.82 -0.34
C ASP A 168 -4.00 5.11 -0.96
N ALA A 169 -4.79 6.18 -0.87
CA ALA A 169 -4.37 7.50 -1.34
C ALA A 169 -3.38 8.20 -0.40
N THR A 170 -3.24 7.75 0.85
CA THR A 170 -2.28 8.31 1.80
C THR A 170 -0.86 7.90 1.41
N TRP A 171 -0.60 6.59 1.29
CA TRP A 171 0.71 6.08 0.86
C TRP A 171 0.96 6.33 -0.64
N GLY A 172 -0.11 6.45 -1.43
CA GLY A 172 -0.02 6.92 -2.82
C GLY A 172 0.41 8.38 -2.98
N ALA A 173 0.26 9.23 -1.96
CA ALA A 173 0.64 10.66 -2.05
C ALA A 173 2.15 10.90 -1.83
N GLY A 174 2.83 9.98 -1.18
CA GLY A 174 4.25 10.07 -0.85
C GLY A 174 4.55 9.58 0.56
N LYS A 175 5.63 10.09 1.14
CA LYS A 175 6.17 9.63 2.43
C LYS A 175 6.39 10.78 3.41
N TYR A 176 6.57 10.42 4.68
CA TYR A 176 6.84 11.38 5.75
C TYR A 176 8.15 11.04 6.45
N ASP A 177 9.11 11.97 6.43
CA ASP A 177 10.40 11.87 7.11
C ASP A 177 10.75 13.21 7.76
N GLY A 178 10.19 13.45 8.94
CA GLY A 178 10.24 14.75 9.65
C GLY A 178 9.46 15.88 8.96
N LYS A 179 9.27 15.78 7.65
CA LYS A 179 8.46 16.61 6.76
C LYS A 179 7.81 15.71 5.71
N PHE A 180 6.68 16.15 5.15
CA PHE A 180 6.06 15.47 4.03
C PHE A 180 6.89 15.64 2.75
N ILE A 181 7.11 14.54 2.04
CA ILE A 181 7.75 14.48 0.75
C ILE A 181 6.71 13.93 -0.23
N ARG A 182 6.21 14.81 -1.09
CA ARG A 182 5.22 14.44 -2.12
C ARG A 182 5.91 13.62 -3.21
N GLU A 183 5.50 12.38 -3.34
CA GLU A 183 6.00 11.41 -4.32
C GLU A 183 4.80 10.59 -4.80
N PRO A 184 3.96 11.13 -5.71
CA PRO A 184 2.74 10.45 -6.13
C PRO A 184 3.07 9.10 -6.78
N SER A 185 2.44 8.04 -6.27
CA SER A 185 2.60 6.68 -6.73
C SER A 185 1.25 6.04 -7.03
N TYR A 186 1.20 5.29 -8.12
CA TYR A 186 0.03 4.50 -8.49
C TYR A 186 0.15 3.04 -8.06
N PHE A 187 1.20 2.66 -7.32
CA PHE A 187 1.30 1.34 -6.69
C PHE A 187 0.09 1.06 -5.79
N TYR A 188 -0.39 2.08 -5.07
CA TYR A 188 -1.54 1.98 -4.17
C TYR A 188 -2.90 2.24 -4.85
N TYR A 189 -2.96 2.24 -6.19
CA TYR A 189 -4.19 2.33 -6.99
C TYR A 189 -4.57 0.94 -7.52
N LYS A 190 -5.72 0.40 -7.09
CA LYS A 190 -6.16 -0.97 -7.44
C LYS A 190 -5.11 -2.04 -7.10
N THR A 191 -4.46 -1.87 -5.94
CA THR A 191 -3.38 -2.75 -5.49
C THR A 191 -3.88 -4.18 -5.34
N PRO A 192 -3.18 -5.18 -5.90
CA PRO A 192 -3.53 -6.57 -5.66
C PRO A 192 -3.47 -6.94 -4.16
N PRO A 193 -4.41 -7.77 -3.66
CA PRO A 193 -4.42 -8.22 -2.26
C PRO A 193 -3.07 -8.75 -1.75
N GLU A 194 -2.42 -9.59 -2.54
CA GLU A 194 -1.12 -10.23 -2.25
C GLU A 194 0.03 -9.22 -2.17
N GLN A 195 -0.12 -8.05 -2.79
CA GLN A 195 0.84 -6.96 -2.72
C GLN A 195 0.56 -6.04 -1.53
N LEU A 196 -0.71 -5.70 -1.30
CA LEU A 196 -1.09 -4.79 -0.23
C LEU A 196 -0.87 -5.42 1.16
N ILE A 197 -1.15 -6.71 1.32
CA ILE A 197 -1.05 -7.43 2.60
C ILE A 197 0.36 -7.42 3.21
N LYS A 198 1.40 -7.24 2.38
CA LYS A 198 2.80 -7.13 2.83
C LYS A 198 3.00 -5.99 3.83
N THR A 199 2.19 -4.94 3.70
CA THR A 199 2.31 -3.71 4.49
C THR A 199 1.02 -3.35 5.22
N HIS A 200 -0.16 -3.73 4.74
CA HIS A 200 -1.45 -3.35 5.32
C HIS A 200 -2.26 -4.58 5.73
N TYR A 201 -2.72 -4.63 6.97
CA TYR A 201 -3.62 -5.68 7.43
C TYR A 201 -4.92 -5.11 7.98
N PRO A 202 -6.09 -5.44 7.40
CA PRO A 202 -7.37 -4.88 7.82
C PRO A 202 -7.82 -5.40 9.18
N HIS A 203 -8.61 -4.59 9.89
CA HIS A 203 -9.21 -5.04 11.13
C HIS A 203 -10.15 -6.22 10.90
N LEU A 204 -10.94 -6.23 9.83
CA LEU A 204 -11.76 -7.38 9.46
C LEU A 204 -10.98 -8.23 8.46
N GLN A 205 -10.81 -9.52 8.76
CA GLN A 205 -9.99 -10.40 7.91
C GLN A 205 -10.58 -10.57 6.50
N GLU A 206 -11.90 -10.49 6.35
CA GLU A 206 -12.58 -10.54 5.03
C GLU A 206 -12.13 -9.42 4.07
N ASP A 207 -11.73 -8.26 4.61
CA ASP A 207 -11.21 -7.14 3.81
C ASP A 207 -9.76 -7.36 3.33
N THR A 208 -9.15 -8.52 3.64
CA THR A 208 -7.85 -8.88 3.06
C THR A 208 -7.98 -9.27 1.60
N PHE A 209 -9.12 -9.83 1.21
CA PHE A 209 -9.38 -10.43 -0.10
C PHE A 209 -8.36 -11.50 -0.54
N LEU A 210 -7.62 -12.09 0.41
CA LEU A 210 -6.75 -13.22 0.15
C LEU A 210 -7.55 -14.51 -0.01
N THR A 211 -7.07 -15.39 -0.88
CA THR A 211 -7.64 -16.73 -1.08
C THR A 211 -7.30 -17.67 0.07
N GLU A 212 -6.11 -17.51 0.65
CA GLU A 212 -5.62 -18.29 1.79
C GLU A 212 -5.80 -17.52 3.10
N ILE A 213 -5.98 -18.26 4.19
CA ILE A 213 -6.09 -17.66 5.52
C ILE A 213 -4.73 -17.11 5.92
N PHE A 214 -4.67 -15.80 6.13
CA PHE A 214 -3.53 -15.09 6.69
C PHE A 214 -4.04 -14.28 7.89
N THR A 215 -3.50 -14.54 9.07
CA THR A 215 -4.01 -13.97 10.33
C THR A 215 -3.25 -12.70 10.74
N ARG A 216 -3.76 -11.99 11.76
CA ARG A 216 -3.06 -10.83 12.32
C ARG A 216 -1.75 -11.24 12.97
N GLU A 217 -1.73 -12.42 13.58
CA GLU A 217 -0.56 -13.02 14.20
C GLU A 217 0.52 -13.31 13.15
N ASP A 218 0.12 -13.83 11.98
CA ASP A 218 1.04 -14.01 10.85
C ASP A 218 1.58 -12.67 10.34
N PHE A 219 0.70 -11.68 10.15
CA PHE A 219 1.07 -10.35 9.67
C PHE A 219 2.12 -9.67 10.55
N VAL A 220 1.97 -9.70 11.87
CA VAL A 220 2.97 -9.07 12.75
C VAL A 220 4.25 -9.89 12.83
N ALA A 221 4.20 -11.20 12.55
CA ALA A 221 5.34 -12.10 12.66
C ALA A 221 6.25 -12.10 11.43
N ILE A 222 5.75 -11.81 10.23
CA ILE A 222 6.55 -11.80 8.98
C ILE A 222 7.60 -10.66 8.94
N PRO A 223 8.71 -10.83 8.19
CA PRO A 223 9.69 -9.76 7.95
C PRO A 223 9.07 -8.55 7.23
N LEU A 224 9.82 -7.45 7.17
CA LEU A 224 9.49 -6.37 6.23
C LEU A 224 9.77 -6.86 4.81
N LEU A 225 8.75 -6.90 3.96
CA LEU A 225 8.90 -7.15 2.53
C LEU A 225 8.92 -5.80 1.82
N ILE A 226 10.13 -5.33 1.49
CA ILE A 226 10.36 -3.99 0.95
C ILE A 226 10.35 -4.03 -0.57
N ASN A 227 10.90 -5.09 -1.18
CA ASN A 227 10.87 -5.26 -2.62
C ASN A 227 9.43 -5.47 -3.12
N GLU A 228 9.00 -4.68 -4.10
CA GLU A 228 7.66 -4.75 -4.67
C GLU A 228 7.39 -6.07 -5.42
N ASN A 229 8.44 -6.68 -6.00
CA ASN A 229 8.33 -7.92 -6.77
C ASN A 229 8.25 -9.18 -5.89
N LEU A 230 8.51 -9.07 -4.59
CA LEU A 230 8.40 -10.18 -3.65
C LEU A 230 6.99 -10.30 -3.09
N LEU A 231 6.49 -11.53 -3.06
CA LEU A 231 5.29 -11.94 -2.34
C LEU A 231 5.64 -12.68 -1.04
N LEU A 232 4.67 -12.80 -0.14
CA LEU A 232 4.84 -13.56 1.11
C LEU A 232 5.22 -15.02 0.85
N SER A 233 4.64 -15.62 -0.18
CA SER A 233 4.90 -17.00 -0.59
C SER A 233 6.32 -17.22 -1.12
N ASP A 234 7.04 -16.17 -1.52
CA ASP A 234 8.40 -16.28 -2.04
C ASP A 234 9.42 -16.47 -0.91
N ILE A 235 9.09 -16.11 0.33
CA ILE A 235 10.01 -16.17 1.47
C ILE A 235 9.87 -17.54 2.15
N GLU A 236 10.74 -18.49 1.81
CA GLU A 236 10.74 -19.83 2.42
C GLU A 236 11.48 -19.84 3.76
N SER A 237 12.62 -19.16 3.84
CA SER A 237 13.39 -19.03 5.08
C SER A 237 14.23 -17.74 5.09
N PRO A 238 14.34 -17.03 6.22
CA PRO A 238 13.49 -17.14 7.40
C PRO A 238 12.10 -16.55 7.09
N SER A 239 11.04 -17.31 7.40
CA SER A 239 9.64 -16.86 7.23
C SER A 239 9.18 -15.93 8.35
N LEU A 240 9.81 -16.02 9.53
CA LEU A 240 9.58 -15.11 10.64
C LEU A 240 10.54 -13.92 10.54
N GLY A 241 10.03 -12.73 10.83
CA GLY A 241 10.76 -11.48 10.83
C GLY A 241 11.65 -11.28 12.05
N VAL A 242 11.42 -12.04 13.13
CA VAL A 242 12.31 -12.06 14.30
C VAL A 242 13.28 -13.23 14.19
N ILE A 243 14.56 -12.92 14.15
CA ILE A 243 15.66 -13.89 14.10
C ILE A 243 16.31 -13.96 15.48
N SER A 244 16.47 -15.17 16.01
CA SER A 244 17.18 -15.41 17.27
C SER A 244 18.68 -15.50 17.02
N SER A 245 19.48 -14.81 17.81
CA SER A 245 20.95 -14.89 17.77
C SER A 245 21.54 -16.20 18.32
N SER A 246 20.70 -17.16 18.70
CA SER A 246 21.08 -18.41 19.36
C SER A 246 21.22 -19.63 18.42
N ASP A 247 21.13 -19.45 17.10
CA ASP A 247 21.23 -20.58 16.17
C ASP A 247 22.64 -21.19 16.18
N GLU A 248 22.70 -22.53 16.27
CA GLU A 248 23.91 -23.31 16.60
C GLU A 248 25.09 -23.11 15.64
N ASP A 249 24.81 -22.75 14.38
CA ASP A 249 25.82 -22.61 13.33
C ASP A 249 26.31 -21.16 13.14
N GLY A 250 25.77 -20.19 13.89
CA GLY A 250 26.15 -18.77 13.78
C GLY A 250 25.78 -18.12 12.45
N MET A 251 24.94 -18.77 11.63
CA MET A 251 24.55 -18.34 10.29
C MET A 251 23.03 -18.37 10.14
N ILE A 252 22.48 -17.41 9.42
CA ILE A 252 21.07 -17.30 9.05
C ILE A 252 20.95 -17.74 7.59
N ASN A 253 20.23 -18.83 7.35
CA ASN A 253 20.05 -19.38 6.01
C ASN A 253 18.80 -18.81 5.33
N PHE A 254 19.01 -18.16 4.19
CA PHE A 254 17.97 -17.58 3.37
C PHE A 254 17.65 -18.48 2.18
N ARG A 255 16.36 -18.68 1.93
CA ARG A 255 15.84 -19.33 0.72
C ARG A 255 14.63 -18.55 0.23
N ILE A 256 14.74 -18.00 -0.98
CA ILE A 256 13.76 -17.08 -1.56
C ILE A 256 13.49 -17.52 -3.00
N ARG A 257 12.21 -17.63 -3.36
CA ARG A 257 11.78 -18.11 -4.69
C ARG A 257 11.45 -16.97 -5.64
N ASN A 258 11.31 -17.34 -6.92
CA ASN A 258 10.75 -16.48 -7.98
C ASN A 258 11.47 -15.14 -8.18
N ILE A 259 12.73 -15.05 -7.74
CA ILE A 259 13.58 -13.88 -7.91
C ILE A 259 15.03 -14.32 -8.00
N VAL A 260 15.76 -13.70 -8.92
CA VAL A 260 17.21 -13.88 -9.08
C VAL A 260 17.82 -12.51 -9.33
N PRO A 261 18.24 -11.78 -8.28
CA PRO A 261 18.92 -10.50 -8.44
C PRO A 261 20.33 -10.71 -9.01
N SER A 262 20.92 -9.66 -9.56
CA SER A 262 22.32 -9.69 -10.02
C SER A 262 23.30 -9.66 -8.85
N THR A 263 22.95 -8.95 -7.77
CA THR A 263 23.77 -8.88 -6.54
C THR A 263 22.91 -9.03 -5.29
N ILE A 264 23.52 -9.61 -4.24
CA ILE A 264 22.96 -9.65 -2.90
C ILE A 264 23.97 -9.05 -1.93
N SER A 265 23.49 -8.21 -1.03
CA SER A 265 24.25 -7.72 0.11
C SER A 265 23.38 -7.65 1.36
N TYR A 266 24.00 -7.49 2.52
CA TYR A 266 23.31 -7.33 3.79
C TYR A 266 23.94 -6.23 4.65
N SER A 267 23.18 -5.66 5.58
CA SER A 267 23.69 -4.75 6.60
C SER A 267 23.00 -4.94 7.96
N PHE A 268 23.77 -4.79 9.04
CA PHE A 268 23.24 -4.69 10.42
C PHE A 268 23.25 -3.23 10.93
N GLY A 269 23.15 -2.29 10.00
CA GLY A 269 23.42 -0.86 10.20
C GLY A 269 23.84 -0.21 8.90
N ASN A 270 24.85 0.66 8.94
CA ASN A 270 25.20 1.52 7.80
C ASN A 270 26.15 0.86 6.78
N GLU A 271 26.86 -0.21 7.16
CA GLU A 271 27.82 -0.87 6.27
C GLU A 271 27.15 -2.05 5.54
N LYS A 272 27.09 -1.97 4.21
CA LYS A 272 26.65 -3.08 3.35
C LYS A 272 27.80 -4.04 3.08
N LYS A 273 27.53 -5.34 3.15
CA LYS A 273 28.48 -6.42 2.86
C LYS A 273 27.91 -7.32 1.78
N ALA A 274 28.65 -7.46 0.68
CA ALA A 274 28.28 -8.33 -0.42
C ALA A 274 28.33 -9.81 0.01
N ILE A 275 27.47 -10.63 -0.57
CA ILE A 275 27.42 -12.06 -0.32
C ILE A 275 27.24 -12.85 -1.61
N THR A 276 27.84 -14.03 -1.66
CA THR A 276 27.61 -14.99 -2.74
C THR A 276 26.31 -15.75 -2.48
N PHE A 277 25.57 -16.05 -3.53
CA PHE A 277 24.36 -16.85 -3.48
C PHE A 277 24.37 -17.92 -4.57
N SER A 278 23.55 -18.94 -4.39
CA SER A 278 23.31 -19.98 -5.39
C SER A 278 21.90 -19.87 -5.93
N GLU A 279 21.73 -20.03 -7.24
CA GLU A 279 20.42 -20.13 -7.86
C GLU A 279 19.86 -21.55 -7.72
N ILE A 280 18.62 -21.68 -7.25
CA ILE A 280 17.95 -22.97 -7.03
C ILE A 280 16.48 -22.80 -7.38
N ASP A 281 15.96 -23.63 -8.29
CA ASP A 281 14.54 -23.68 -8.67
C ASP A 281 13.94 -22.32 -9.07
N GLY A 282 14.72 -21.47 -9.76
CA GLY A 282 14.28 -20.12 -10.15
C GLY A 282 14.24 -19.11 -8.99
N GLY A 283 14.86 -19.46 -7.86
CA GLY A 283 15.10 -18.61 -6.71
C GLY A 283 16.58 -18.59 -6.31
N ILE A 284 16.83 -18.15 -5.08
CA ILE A 284 18.17 -17.94 -4.51
C ILE A 284 18.29 -18.54 -3.11
N GLN A 285 19.50 -18.99 -2.79
CA GLN A 285 19.91 -19.42 -1.46
C GLN A 285 21.24 -18.78 -1.07
N PHE A 286 21.32 -18.25 0.15
CA PHE A 286 22.53 -17.65 0.71
C PHE A 286 22.49 -17.67 2.25
N SER A 287 23.61 -17.36 2.91
CA SER A 287 23.71 -17.44 4.37
C SER A 287 24.41 -16.22 4.97
N VAL A 288 23.74 -15.51 5.88
CA VAL A 288 24.28 -14.30 6.52
C VAL A 288 24.79 -14.63 7.93
N PRO A 289 26.01 -14.20 8.33
CA PRO A 289 26.49 -14.44 9.69
C PRO A 289 25.68 -13.68 10.74
N ILE A 290 25.41 -14.33 11.87
CA ILE A 290 24.79 -13.70 13.05
C ILE A 290 25.81 -12.77 13.69
N VAL A 291 25.38 -11.54 13.99
CA VAL A 291 26.21 -10.55 14.69
C VAL A 291 25.54 -10.16 15.99
N LEU A 292 26.16 -10.54 17.12
CA LEU A 292 25.67 -10.22 18.46
C LEU A 292 25.59 -8.72 18.69
N GLY A 293 24.57 -8.29 19.44
CA GLY A 293 24.36 -6.88 19.78
C GLY A 293 23.83 -6.02 18.64
N LYS A 294 23.45 -6.61 17.51
CA LYS A 294 22.75 -5.92 16.42
C LYS A 294 21.25 -6.14 16.55
N GLU A 295 20.46 -5.10 16.29
CA GLU A 295 19.01 -5.14 16.45
C GLU A 295 18.26 -5.41 15.14
N ASN A 296 18.84 -5.04 14.01
CA ASN A 296 18.18 -5.07 12.70
C ASN A 296 19.12 -5.67 11.65
N LEU A 297 18.56 -6.45 10.75
CA LEU A 297 19.22 -6.99 9.56
C LEU A 297 18.44 -6.55 8.32
N LEU A 298 19.11 -5.93 7.37
CA LEU A 298 18.56 -5.53 6.08
C LEU A 298 19.26 -6.31 4.97
N ILE A 299 18.49 -6.94 4.10
CA ILE A 299 18.95 -7.63 2.89
C ILE A 299 18.66 -6.73 1.70
N TYR A 300 19.61 -6.64 0.77
CA TYR A 300 19.51 -5.84 -0.44
C TYR A 300 19.63 -6.73 -1.67
N PHE A 301 18.81 -6.44 -2.67
CA PHE A 301 18.87 -7.02 -4.01
C PHE A 301 19.18 -5.90 -4.99
N ASP A 302 20.25 -6.07 -5.77
CA ASP A 302 20.69 -5.05 -6.74
C ASP A 302 20.86 -3.66 -6.11
N ASP A 303 21.50 -3.65 -4.93
CA ASP A 303 21.73 -2.49 -4.06
C ASP A 303 20.49 -1.82 -3.44
N GLU A 304 19.28 -2.28 -3.76
CA GLU A 304 18.03 -1.79 -3.18
C GLU A 304 17.54 -2.64 -2.00
N PRO A 305 17.00 -2.02 -0.92
CA PRO A 305 16.46 -2.77 0.22
C PRO A 305 15.36 -3.74 -0.22
N ALA A 306 15.49 -5.02 0.15
CA ALA A 306 14.56 -6.07 -0.23
C ALA A 306 13.79 -6.65 0.95
N LEU A 307 14.50 -6.99 2.04
CA LEU A 307 13.91 -7.62 3.22
C LEU A 307 14.50 -7.07 4.51
N GLY A 308 13.65 -6.82 5.50
CA GLY A 308 14.06 -6.35 6.83
C GLY A 308 13.65 -7.32 7.94
N TYR A 309 14.62 -7.66 8.79
CA TYR A 309 14.44 -8.54 9.95
C TYR A 309 14.86 -7.84 11.24
N LYS A 310 14.24 -8.25 12.34
CA LYS A 310 14.63 -7.87 13.70
C LYS A 310 15.45 -9.00 14.32
N VAL A 311 16.58 -8.65 14.87
CA VAL A 311 17.53 -9.59 15.49
C VAL A 311 17.38 -9.46 17.02
N LYS A 312 17.26 -10.59 17.71
CA LYS A 312 17.11 -10.65 19.17
C LYS A 312 18.15 -11.52 19.85
#